data_AF-A0A9W8FC23-F1
#
_entry.id   AF-A0A9W8FC23-F1
#
_cell.length_a   1.000
_cell.length_b   1.000
_cell.length_c   1.000
_cell.angle_alpha   90.00
_cell.angle_beta   90.00
_cell.angle_gamma   90.00
#
_symmetry.space_group_name_H-M   'P 1'
#
loop_
_entity.id
_entity.type
_entity.pdbx_description
1 polymer ?
#
loop_
_entity_poly.entity_id
_entity_poly.type
_entity_poly.pdbx_seq_one_letter_code
_entity_poly.pdbx_strand_id
1 'polypeptide(L)'
;MADSSTADNSLEASGVLVDEAQTGAVGSSSSSDAGIDTSAETVQQRDAAPSPSLPATSAKSLPTSSAKRLRNSHVVTLALKRMFKGPAPTLDHIIRFLSSGSGHDKFWMLTQYFTKVVVWLFAKRGQKSASERVRMLSNLVADYRIMIRLTGLVPMAQYIRYAEQFPAKTRLLQWLDRIMNLTLVCYYPLEHIYWLGAHQILPFSENLVDISGYWSCRFWAVWVAMQFVRLGEEYCLIQGKRREIYTRDKIDATQMQVELDAVSAETKSWKTQLLINACYFPLTLHWSIRGSTFPDVAVGVCGTVAAVAQACNVWKATA
;
A
#
# COMPACT_ATOMS: atom_id res chain seq x y z
N MET A 1 -17.90 30.16 0.66
CA MET A 1 -17.90 28.71 0.93
C MET A 1 -16.79 28.12 0.09
N ALA A 2 -15.60 28.06 0.67
CA ALA A 2 -14.39 27.58 0.02
C ALA A 2 -14.17 26.14 0.50
N ASP A 3 -14.21 25.18 -0.42
CA ASP A 3 -13.88 23.79 -0.17
C ASP A 3 -12.41 23.72 0.28
N SER A 4 -12.20 23.36 1.55
CA SER A 4 -10.89 23.18 2.17
C SER A 4 -10.31 21.79 1.84
N SER A 5 -10.44 21.34 0.59
CA SER A 5 -9.79 20.15 0.08
C SER A 5 -8.44 20.53 -0.52
N THR A 6 -7.48 20.82 0.36
CA THR A 6 -6.07 20.80 -0.02
C THR A 6 -5.71 19.34 -0.22
N ALA A 7 -5.95 18.84 -1.44
CA ALA A 7 -5.47 17.54 -1.88
C ALA A 7 -3.97 17.45 -1.55
N ASP A 8 -3.63 16.45 -0.74
CA ASP A 8 -2.31 16.15 -0.21
C ASP A 8 -1.43 15.70 -1.40
N ASN A 9 -0.94 16.67 -2.18
CA ASN A 9 -0.21 16.48 -3.44
C ASN A 9 1.23 15.95 -3.25
N SER A 10 1.46 15.11 -2.24
CA SER A 10 2.66 14.30 -2.10
C SER A 10 2.38 12.85 -2.51
N LEU A 11 1.73 12.67 -3.66
CA LEU A 11 1.33 11.38 -4.22
C LEU A 11 2.57 10.50 -4.45
N GLU A 12 2.80 9.64 -3.46
CA GLU A 12 3.40 8.31 -3.47
C GLU A 12 4.18 7.88 -4.72
N ALA A 13 5.28 8.58 -5.01
CA ALA A 13 6.27 8.21 -6.02
C ALA A 13 6.99 6.86 -5.81
N SER A 14 6.55 6.02 -4.86
CA SER A 14 7.12 4.69 -4.64
C SER A 14 6.11 3.63 -4.22
N GLY A 15 4.81 3.88 -4.34
CA GLY A 15 3.82 2.85 -4.03
C GLY A 15 2.41 3.36 -3.78
N VAL A 16 1.62 3.32 -4.85
CA VAL A 16 0.24 2.83 -4.96
C VAL A 16 -0.89 3.85 -5.22
N LEU A 17 -1.78 3.34 -6.08
CA LEU A 17 -3.12 3.68 -6.56
C LEU A 17 -3.93 4.72 -5.77
N VAL A 18 -4.46 5.67 -6.52
CA VAL A 18 -5.59 6.51 -6.13
C VAL A 18 -6.85 5.63 -6.13
N ASP A 19 -7.39 5.32 -4.95
CA ASP A 19 -8.77 4.82 -4.82
C ASP A 19 -9.72 6.01 -4.95
N GLU A 20 -10.46 6.08 -6.07
CA GLU A 20 -11.62 6.95 -6.22
C GLU A 20 -12.76 6.45 -5.33
N ALA A 21 -12.99 7.15 -4.22
CA ALA A 21 -14.25 7.06 -3.50
C ALA A 21 -14.95 8.42 -3.51
N GLN A 22 -15.63 8.74 -4.61
CA GLN A 22 -16.82 9.64 -4.63
C GLN A 22 -17.37 9.78 -6.05
N THR A 23 -18.42 9.03 -6.39
CA THR A 23 -19.61 9.58 -7.08
C THR A 23 -20.80 8.69 -6.78
N GLY A 24 -21.76 9.25 -6.03
CA GLY A 24 -23.08 8.68 -5.85
C GLY A 24 -24.09 9.36 -6.77
N ALA A 25 -25.03 8.56 -7.25
CA ALA A 25 -26.42 8.90 -7.61
C ALA A 25 -26.69 9.78 -8.85
N VAL A 26 -27.08 9.13 -9.95
CA VAL A 26 -28.33 9.43 -10.67
C VAL A 26 -28.97 8.10 -11.06
N GLY A 27 -30.26 7.91 -10.73
CA GLY A 27 -30.96 6.63 -10.82
C GLY A 27 -31.92 6.46 -11.99
N SER A 28 -32.45 5.22 -12.06
CA SER A 28 -33.68 4.74 -12.73
C SER A 28 -33.71 4.82 -14.27
N SER A 29 -34.24 3.85 -15.04
CA SER A 29 -35.37 2.94 -14.80
C SER A 29 -35.39 1.77 -15.81
N SER A 30 -36.15 0.72 -15.44
CA SER A 30 -36.99 -0.18 -16.29
C SER A 30 -36.31 -1.04 -17.37
N SER A 31 -36.72 -2.26 -17.72
CA SER A 31 -37.55 -3.36 -17.21
C SER A 31 -37.69 -4.33 -18.41
N SER A 32 -38.04 -5.59 -18.13
CA SER A 32 -38.78 -6.50 -19.03
C SER A 32 -38.00 -7.44 -19.97
N ASP A 33 -37.99 -8.70 -19.56
CA ASP A 33 -38.60 -9.88 -20.22
C ASP A 33 -38.12 -10.48 -21.56
N ALA A 34 -38.38 -11.80 -21.61
CA ALA A 34 -38.25 -12.81 -22.67
C ALA A 34 -36.85 -13.45 -22.81
N GLY A 35 -36.65 -14.77 -22.74
CA GLY A 35 -37.55 -15.91 -22.84
C GLY A 35 -37.14 -16.78 -24.04
N ILE A 36 -36.85 -18.07 -23.78
CA ILE A 36 -36.85 -19.21 -24.73
C ILE A 36 -35.60 -19.23 -25.65
N ASP A 37 -34.81 -20.31 -25.80
CA ASP A 37 -35.23 -21.64 -26.25
C ASP A 37 -34.22 -22.78 -25.95
N THR A 38 -34.81 -23.96 -26.07
CA THR A 38 -34.45 -25.36 -25.84
C THR A 38 -33.36 -25.91 -26.77
N SER A 39 -32.60 -26.92 -26.32
CA SER A 39 -32.33 -28.15 -27.11
C SER A 39 -31.62 -29.22 -26.27
N ALA A 40 -32.16 -30.44 -26.34
CA ALA A 40 -31.77 -31.64 -25.63
C ALA A 40 -30.68 -32.43 -26.38
N GLU A 41 -29.93 -33.28 -25.67
CA GLU A 41 -29.52 -34.58 -26.20
C GLU A 41 -29.25 -35.61 -25.09
N THR A 42 -29.67 -36.83 -25.41
CA THR A 42 -29.90 -38.04 -24.60
C THR A 42 -28.61 -38.86 -24.40
N VAL A 43 -28.53 -39.75 -23.39
CA VAL A 43 -28.13 -41.20 -23.54
C VAL A 43 -27.90 -41.92 -22.20
N GLN A 44 -28.81 -42.88 -21.97
CA GLN A 44 -28.69 -44.25 -21.43
C GLN A 44 -28.39 -44.61 -19.96
N GLN A 45 -29.28 -45.51 -19.54
CA GLN A 45 -29.50 -46.19 -18.26
C GLN A 45 -29.00 -47.64 -18.39
N ARG A 46 -28.44 -48.23 -17.32
CA ARG A 46 -28.20 -49.68 -17.18
C ARG A 46 -28.64 -50.18 -15.80
N ASP A 47 -29.76 -50.90 -15.81
CA ASP A 47 -30.12 -52.18 -15.17
C ASP A 47 -29.77 -52.52 -13.70
N ALA A 48 -30.82 -52.86 -12.94
CA ALA A 48 -30.87 -53.65 -11.69
C ALA A 48 -30.99 -55.17 -12.03
N ALA A 49 -30.82 -56.22 -11.20
CA ALA A 49 -30.80 -56.52 -9.75
C ALA A 49 -30.07 -57.93 -9.59
N PRO A 50 -30.09 -58.76 -8.50
CA PRO A 50 -31.10 -58.93 -7.43
C PRO A 50 -30.58 -59.15 -5.98
N SER A 51 -31.51 -59.09 -5.03
CA SER A 51 -31.34 -59.35 -3.59
C SER A 51 -31.42 -60.85 -3.21
N PRO A 52 -30.88 -61.24 -2.04
CA PRO A 52 -31.50 -62.29 -1.23
C PRO A 52 -31.79 -61.85 0.23
N SER A 53 -32.60 -62.66 0.90
CA SER A 53 -33.48 -62.41 2.06
C SER A 53 -32.85 -62.35 3.48
N LEU A 54 -33.68 -61.79 4.39
CA LEU A 54 -33.57 -61.42 5.83
C LEU A 54 -33.02 -62.49 6.83
N PRO A 55 -32.59 -62.08 8.06
CA PRO A 55 -33.53 -62.18 9.20
C PRO A 55 -33.41 -61.11 10.33
N ALA A 56 -34.57 -60.88 10.96
CA ALA A 56 -34.87 -60.56 12.38
C ALA A 56 -33.98 -59.62 13.24
N THR A 57 -34.62 -58.50 13.63
CA THR A 57 -34.54 -57.78 14.93
C THR A 57 -33.41 -58.09 15.92
N SER A 58 -32.58 -57.08 16.18
CA SER A 58 -32.01 -56.82 17.51
C SER A 58 -31.83 -55.31 17.71
N ALA A 59 -32.60 -54.74 18.65
CA ALA A 59 -32.48 -53.36 19.07
C ALA A 59 -31.08 -53.13 19.69
N LYS A 60 -30.19 -52.43 18.97
CA LYS A 60 -28.94 -51.90 19.53
C LYS A 60 -29.08 -50.40 19.72
N SER A 61 -28.86 -49.99 20.96
CA SER A 61 -28.90 -48.63 21.48
C SER A 61 -28.06 -47.65 20.66
N LEU A 62 -28.63 -46.46 20.42
CA LEU A 62 -27.91 -45.30 19.91
C LEU A 62 -26.72 -44.96 20.83
N PRO A 63 -25.49 -44.79 20.32
CA PRO A 63 -24.39 -44.33 21.15
C PRO A 63 -24.51 -42.83 21.41
N THR A 64 -24.43 -42.47 22.69
CA THR A 64 -24.35 -41.14 23.33
C THR A 64 -23.23 -40.20 22.82
N SER A 65 -22.50 -40.60 21.77
CA SER A 65 -21.42 -39.85 21.11
C SER A 65 -21.93 -38.63 20.32
N SER A 66 -23.10 -38.73 19.70
CA SER A 66 -23.68 -37.69 18.84
C SER A 66 -24.03 -36.42 19.63
N ALA A 67 -24.56 -36.55 20.83
CA ALA A 67 -24.95 -35.42 21.69
C ALA A 67 -23.74 -34.63 22.22
N LYS A 68 -22.60 -35.29 22.46
CA LYS A 68 -21.36 -34.63 22.89
C LYS A 68 -20.69 -33.88 21.74
N ARG A 69 -20.73 -34.43 20.52
CA ARG A 69 -20.24 -33.78 19.29
C ARG A 69 -21.11 -32.57 18.87
N LEU A 70 -22.44 -32.68 18.98
CA LEU A 70 -23.39 -31.59 18.74
C LEU A 70 -23.25 -30.46 19.78
N ARG A 71 -23.06 -30.78 21.06
CA ARG A 71 -22.85 -29.79 22.13
C ARG A 71 -21.54 -29.01 21.97
N ASN A 72 -20.45 -29.68 21.55
CA ASN A 72 -19.19 -28.99 21.25
C ASN A 72 -19.32 -28.11 20.00
N SER A 73 -20.05 -28.55 18.97
CA SER A 73 -20.38 -27.73 17.80
C SER A 73 -21.22 -26.52 18.19
N HIS A 74 -22.21 -26.66 19.07
CA HIS A 74 -23.01 -25.55 19.57
C HIS A 74 -22.19 -24.57 20.41
N VAL A 75 -21.30 -25.02 21.29
CA VAL A 75 -20.43 -24.13 22.09
C VAL A 75 -19.46 -23.36 21.20
N VAL A 76 -18.85 -24.02 20.21
CA VAL A 76 -17.98 -23.37 19.21
C VAL A 76 -18.78 -22.39 18.35
N THR A 77 -19.97 -22.77 17.90
CA THR A 77 -20.87 -21.91 17.11
C THR A 77 -21.34 -20.70 17.92
N LEU A 78 -21.58 -20.86 19.22
CA LEU A 78 -22.03 -19.80 20.12
C LEU A 78 -20.87 -18.89 20.54
N ALA A 79 -19.66 -19.44 20.68
CA ALA A 79 -18.42 -18.68 20.85
C ALA A 79 -18.08 -17.86 19.60
N LEU A 80 -18.14 -18.47 18.40
CA LEU A 80 -17.97 -17.77 17.12
C LEU A 80 -19.06 -16.71 16.94
N LYS A 81 -20.33 -17.05 17.16
CA LYS A 81 -21.43 -16.06 17.10
C LYS A 81 -21.26 -14.94 18.11
N ARG A 82 -20.62 -15.16 19.27
CA ARG A 82 -20.34 -14.12 20.27
C ARG A 82 -19.12 -13.28 19.91
N MET A 83 -18.13 -13.86 19.23
CA MET A 83 -16.97 -13.16 18.67
C MET A 83 -17.34 -12.29 17.46
N PHE A 84 -18.32 -12.70 16.65
CA PHE A 84 -18.76 -11.98 15.44
C PHE A 84 -20.04 -11.15 15.62
N LYS A 85 -20.54 -10.96 16.85
CA LYS A 85 -21.86 -10.32 17.10
C LYS A 85 -21.87 -8.80 17.25
N GLY A 86 -20.76 -8.11 17.02
CA GLY A 86 -20.70 -6.66 17.14
C GLY A 86 -20.04 -6.02 15.93
N PRO A 87 -20.39 -4.76 15.59
CA PRO A 87 -19.55 -3.98 14.70
C PRO A 87 -18.15 -3.93 15.32
N ALA A 88 -17.15 -4.35 14.55
CA ALA A 88 -15.76 -4.38 14.97
C ALA A 88 -15.02 -3.25 14.23
N PRO A 89 -15.21 -1.97 14.62
CA PRO A 89 -14.74 -0.83 13.84
C PRO A 89 -13.23 -0.88 13.61
N THR A 90 -12.46 -1.39 14.58
CA THR A 90 -11.02 -1.60 14.45
C THR A 90 -10.69 -2.67 13.41
N LEU A 91 -11.44 -3.78 13.38
CA LEU A 91 -11.20 -4.84 12.39
C LEU A 91 -11.57 -4.35 10.99
N ASP A 92 -12.69 -3.65 10.86
CA ASP A 92 -13.13 -3.06 9.58
C ASP A 92 -12.08 -2.06 9.06
N HIS A 93 -11.51 -1.25 9.94
CA HIS A 93 -10.44 -0.32 9.58
C HIS A 93 -9.15 -1.03 9.17
N ILE A 94 -8.74 -2.08 9.90
CA ILE A 94 -7.60 -2.93 9.52
C ILE A 94 -7.84 -3.54 8.13
N ILE A 95 -9.05 -4.07 7.88
CA ILE A 95 -9.40 -4.65 6.58
C ILE A 95 -9.32 -3.60 5.48
N ARG A 96 -9.88 -2.40 5.67
CA ARG A 96 -9.76 -1.30 4.69
C ARG A 96 -8.31 -0.91 4.43
N PHE A 97 -7.51 -0.78 5.49
CA PHE A 97 -6.08 -0.47 5.37
C PHE A 97 -5.35 -1.56 4.56
N LEU A 98 -5.47 -2.82 4.95
CA LEU A 98 -4.78 -3.94 4.30
C LEU A 98 -5.32 -4.26 2.89
N SER A 99 -6.59 -3.95 2.62
CA SER A 99 -7.20 -4.17 1.30
C SER A 99 -6.93 -3.01 0.34
N SER A 100 -6.63 -1.82 0.86
CA SER A 100 -6.17 -0.71 0.02
C SER A 100 -4.78 -1.03 -0.51
N GLY A 101 -4.55 -0.72 -1.78
CA GLY A 101 -3.25 -0.98 -2.38
C GLY A 101 -2.11 -0.27 -1.62
N SER A 102 -2.31 1.00 -1.23
CA SER A 102 -1.30 1.77 -0.49
C SER A 102 -1.06 1.21 0.90
N GLY A 103 -2.11 0.83 1.64
CA GLY A 103 -1.92 0.28 2.98
C GLY A 103 -1.25 -1.09 2.96
N HIS A 104 -1.57 -1.93 1.96
CA HIS A 104 -0.88 -3.20 1.72
C HIS A 104 0.62 -3.00 1.44
N ASP A 105 1.01 -2.08 0.55
CA ASP A 105 2.43 -1.76 0.32
C ASP A 105 3.11 -1.24 1.60
N LYS A 106 2.50 -0.32 2.35
CA LYS A 106 3.13 0.24 3.56
C LYS A 106 3.27 -0.80 4.67
N PHE A 107 2.33 -1.75 4.78
CA PHE A 107 2.47 -2.89 5.69
C PHE A 107 3.69 -3.76 5.34
N TRP A 108 3.86 -4.10 4.06
CA TRP A 108 5.01 -4.89 3.61
C TRP A 108 6.31 -4.09 3.67
N MET A 109 6.27 -2.79 3.41
CA MET A 109 7.41 -1.89 3.56
C MET A 109 7.91 -1.89 5.01
N LEU A 110 6.98 -1.74 5.97
CA LEU A 110 7.30 -1.77 7.39
C LEU A 110 7.91 -3.12 7.76
N THR A 111 7.31 -4.23 7.32
CA THR A 111 7.81 -5.58 7.57
C THR A 111 9.21 -5.77 7.01
N GLN A 112 9.47 -5.35 5.77
CA GLN A 112 10.78 -5.47 5.12
C GLN A 112 11.90 -4.76 5.88
N TYR A 113 11.69 -3.48 6.23
CA TYR A 113 12.75 -2.68 6.85
C TYR A 113 12.89 -2.96 8.34
N PHE A 114 11.79 -3.23 9.04
CA PHE A 114 11.84 -3.61 10.46
C PHE A 114 12.57 -4.94 10.65
N THR A 115 12.36 -5.91 9.76
CA THR A 115 13.07 -7.19 9.82
C THR A 115 14.58 -7.03 9.67
N LYS A 116 15.10 -6.07 8.89
CA LYS A 116 16.55 -5.76 8.85
C LYS A 116 17.10 -5.33 10.22
N VAL A 117 16.33 -4.55 11.00
CA VAL A 117 16.71 -4.17 12.37
C VAL A 117 16.71 -5.40 13.29
N VAL A 118 15.71 -6.28 13.15
CA VAL A 118 15.62 -7.53 13.92
C VAL A 118 16.78 -8.49 13.59
N VAL A 119 17.17 -8.61 12.32
CA VAL A 119 18.35 -9.38 11.88
C VAL A 119 19.60 -8.90 12.62
N TRP A 120 19.83 -7.58 12.66
CA TRP A 120 20.95 -7.01 13.39
C TRP A 120 20.90 -7.30 14.89
N LEU A 121 19.72 -7.22 15.52
CA LEU A 121 19.52 -7.55 16.93
C LEU A 121 19.83 -9.03 17.23
N PHE A 122 19.37 -9.96 16.38
CA PHE A 122 19.66 -11.38 16.55
C PHE A 122 21.12 -11.72 16.30
N ALA A 123 21.76 -11.08 15.30
CA ALA A 123 23.19 -11.22 15.06
C ALA A 123 24.01 -10.75 16.27
N LYS A 124 23.65 -9.60 16.88
CA LYS A 124 24.31 -9.08 18.09
C LYS A 124 24.14 -9.99 19.31
N ARG A 125 23.03 -10.74 19.38
CA ARG A 125 22.74 -11.74 20.43
C ARG A 125 23.34 -13.12 20.15
N GLY A 126 24.09 -13.31 19.06
CA GLY A 126 24.69 -14.59 18.69
C GLY A 126 23.70 -15.61 18.10
N GLN A 127 22.46 -15.23 17.82
CA GLN A 127 21.42 -16.11 17.28
C GLN A 127 21.47 -16.20 15.75
N LYS A 128 22.52 -16.83 15.22
CA LYS A 128 22.78 -16.90 13.76
C LYS A 128 21.64 -17.53 12.95
N SER A 129 21.03 -18.62 13.42
CA SER A 129 19.94 -19.28 12.70
C SER A 129 18.67 -18.43 12.61
N ALA A 130 18.29 -17.76 13.72
CA ALA A 130 17.13 -16.87 13.72
C ALA A 130 17.36 -15.63 12.85
N SER A 131 18.57 -15.05 12.92
CA SER A 131 19.01 -13.96 12.04
C SER A 131 18.85 -14.33 10.56
N GLU A 132 19.27 -15.53 10.16
CA GLU A 132 19.17 -15.95 8.77
C GLU A 132 17.72 -16.16 8.31
N ARG A 133 16.88 -16.79 9.14
CA ARG A 133 15.45 -16.97 8.84
C ARG A 133 14.73 -15.63 8.63
N VAL A 134 15.03 -14.64 9.46
CA VAL A 134 14.45 -13.29 9.32
C VAL A 134 15.00 -12.57 8.09
N ARG A 135 16.28 -12.77 7.75
CA ARG A 135 16.88 -12.24 6.51
C ARG A 135 16.17 -12.80 5.27
N MET A 136 15.89 -14.10 5.23
CA MET A 136 15.15 -14.73 4.14
C MET A 136 13.74 -14.10 3.98
N LEU A 137 13.03 -13.88 5.09
CA LEU A 137 11.74 -13.19 5.07
C LEU A 137 11.88 -11.76 4.53
N SER A 138 12.87 -11.00 4.99
CA SER A 138 13.14 -9.63 4.51
C SER A 138 13.37 -9.59 3.00
N ASN A 139 14.15 -10.53 2.46
CA ASN A 139 14.43 -10.62 1.03
C ASN A 139 13.17 -10.99 0.22
N LEU A 140 12.36 -11.94 0.70
CA LEU A 140 11.11 -12.32 0.03
C LEU A 140 10.12 -11.16 -0.02
N VAL A 141 9.99 -10.40 1.06
CA VAL A 141 9.13 -9.22 1.10
C VAL A 141 9.68 -8.11 0.20
N ALA A 142 11.01 -7.91 0.18
CA ALA A 142 11.63 -6.93 -0.72
C ALA A 142 11.34 -7.24 -2.20
N ASP A 143 11.46 -8.51 -2.57
CA ASP A 143 11.17 -8.98 -3.92
C ASP A 143 9.68 -8.81 -4.29
N TYR A 144 8.78 -9.25 -3.42
CA TYR A 144 7.33 -9.04 -3.57
C TYR A 144 6.98 -7.56 -3.78
N ARG A 145 7.66 -6.65 -3.06
CA ARG A 145 7.43 -5.22 -3.21
C ARG A 145 7.88 -4.66 -4.56
N ILE A 146 8.93 -5.20 -5.17
CA ILE A 146 9.30 -4.82 -6.55
C ILE A 146 8.25 -5.36 -7.52
N MET A 147 7.79 -6.60 -7.32
CA MET A 147 6.75 -7.22 -8.15
C MET A 147 5.45 -6.40 -8.18
N ILE A 148 4.92 -5.96 -7.02
CA ILE A 148 3.69 -5.14 -7.01
C ILE A 148 3.88 -3.79 -7.70
N ARG A 149 5.10 -3.22 -7.67
CA ARG A 149 5.44 -1.96 -8.35
C ARG A 149 5.48 -2.06 -9.86
N LEU A 150 5.45 -3.26 -10.45
CA LEU A 150 5.31 -3.43 -11.91
C LEU A 150 4.06 -2.72 -12.48
N THR A 151 3.03 -2.58 -11.65
CA THR A 151 1.80 -1.85 -11.99
C THR A 151 1.92 -0.33 -11.85
N GLY A 152 3.03 0.18 -11.31
CA GLY A 152 3.22 1.57 -10.91
C GLY A 152 3.23 2.60 -12.06
N LEU A 153 3.47 2.16 -13.29
CA LEU A 153 3.36 3.03 -14.48
C LEU A 153 1.93 3.53 -14.72
N VAL A 154 0.92 2.73 -14.40
CA VAL A 154 -0.50 3.07 -14.63
C VAL A 154 -0.95 4.26 -13.75
N PRO A 155 -0.83 4.19 -12.40
CA PRO A 155 -1.15 5.34 -11.55
C PRO A 155 -0.23 6.52 -11.83
N MET A 156 1.02 6.29 -12.25
CA MET A 156 1.91 7.36 -12.66
C MET A 156 1.38 8.12 -13.88
N ALA A 157 0.88 7.42 -14.90
CA ALA A 157 0.28 8.05 -16.07
C ALA A 157 -0.97 8.88 -15.71
N GLN A 158 -1.80 8.38 -14.78
CA GLN A 158 -2.94 9.12 -14.23
C GLN A 158 -2.46 10.39 -13.50
N TYR A 159 -1.43 10.27 -12.65
CA TYR A 159 -0.86 11.40 -11.91
C TYR A 159 -0.28 12.48 -12.83
N ILE A 160 0.44 12.09 -13.88
CA ILE A 160 0.98 13.05 -14.86
C ILE A 160 -0.14 13.83 -15.53
N ARG A 161 -1.22 13.14 -15.93
CA ARG A 161 -2.39 13.81 -16.53
C ARG A 161 -3.03 14.78 -15.55
N TYR A 162 -3.20 14.37 -14.30
CA TYR A 162 -3.75 15.21 -13.25
C TYR A 162 -2.89 16.46 -12.99
N ALA A 163 -1.57 16.29 -12.85
CA ALA A 163 -0.64 17.38 -12.59
C ALA A 163 -0.56 18.42 -13.72
N GLU A 164 -0.86 18.02 -14.97
CA GLU A 164 -0.96 18.95 -16.11
C GLU A 164 -2.33 19.64 -16.19
N GLN A 165 -3.41 18.97 -15.75
CA GLN A 165 -4.75 19.56 -15.71
C GLN A 165 -4.90 20.56 -14.56
N PHE A 166 -4.23 20.31 -13.43
CA PHE A 166 -4.30 21.11 -12.21
C PHE A 166 -2.91 21.63 -11.85
N PRO A 167 -2.44 22.71 -12.53
CA PRO A 167 -1.09 23.20 -12.34
C PRO A 167 -0.84 23.73 -10.94
N ALA A 168 0.40 23.60 -10.48
CA ALA A 168 0.85 24.03 -9.15
C ALA A 168 0.76 25.56 -8.97
N LYS A 169 0.76 25.97 -7.69
CA LYS A 169 0.61 27.38 -7.28
C LYS A 169 1.72 28.29 -7.82
N THR A 170 2.94 27.76 -7.97
CA THR A 170 4.07 28.50 -8.51
C THR A 170 4.64 27.80 -9.75
N ARG A 171 5.24 28.57 -10.65
CA ARG A 171 5.90 28.03 -11.85
C ARG A 171 7.03 27.07 -11.48
N LEU A 172 7.77 27.37 -10.40
CA LEU A 172 8.86 26.51 -9.94
C LEU A 172 8.32 25.15 -9.49
N LEU A 173 7.22 25.10 -8.72
CA LEU A 173 6.58 23.83 -8.35
C LEU A 173 6.13 23.03 -9.57
N GLN A 174 5.52 23.67 -10.58
CA GLN A 174 5.12 22.95 -11.79
C GLN A 174 6.32 22.37 -12.55
N TRP A 175 7.43 23.13 -12.65
CA TRP A 175 8.66 22.65 -13.26
C TRP A 175 9.27 21.48 -12.49
N LEU A 176 9.29 21.56 -11.16
CA LEU A 176 9.76 20.47 -10.29
C LEU A 176 8.89 19.22 -10.47
N ASP A 177 7.57 19.36 -10.44
CA ASP A 177 6.63 18.25 -10.62
C ASP A 177 6.86 17.56 -11.98
N ARG A 178 7.06 18.33 -13.07
CA ARG A 178 7.38 17.76 -14.40
C ARG A 178 8.70 17.00 -14.43
N ILE A 179 9.76 17.54 -13.83
CA ILE A 179 11.07 16.88 -13.83
C ILE A 179 11.03 15.64 -12.95
N MET A 180 10.41 15.72 -11.77
CA MET A 180 10.19 14.58 -10.89
C MET A 180 9.38 13.50 -11.62
N ASN A 181 8.32 13.87 -12.33
CA ASN A 181 7.54 12.92 -13.13
C ASN A 181 8.38 12.25 -14.22
N LEU A 182 9.22 13.02 -14.92
CA LEU A 182 10.14 12.47 -15.92
C LEU A 182 11.12 11.46 -15.30
N THR A 183 11.68 11.75 -14.12
CA THR A 183 12.58 10.81 -13.44
C THR A 183 11.87 9.48 -13.11
N LEU A 184 10.59 9.52 -12.72
CA LEU A 184 9.81 8.30 -12.45
C LEU A 184 9.44 7.53 -13.73
N VAL A 185 9.15 8.23 -14.82
CA VAL A 185 8.94 7.61 -16.14
C VAL A 185 10.19 6.86 -16.61
N CYS A 186 11.39 7.37 -16.29
CA CYS A 186 12.64 6.64 -16.53
C CYS A 186 12.89 5.53 -15.51
N TYR A 187 12.53 5.74 -14.24
CA TYR A 187 12.71 4.79 -13.14
C TYR A 187 12.00 3.45 -13.40
N TYR A 188 10.69 3.49 -13.63
CA TYR A 188 9.86 2.27 -13.63
C TYR A 188 10.29 1.26 -14.71
N PRO A 189 10.48 1.64 -15.99
CA PRO A 189 10.93 0.68 -17.00
C PRO A 189 12.27 0.02 -16.66
N LEU A 190 13.20 0.77 -16.06
CA LEU A 190 14.50 0.22 -15.63
C LEU A 190 14.36 -0.73 -14.44
N GLU A 191 13.51 -0.40 -13.46
CA GLU A 191 13.17 -1.32 -12.37
C GLU A 191 12.51 -2.61 -12.90
N HIS A 192 11.64 -2.50 -13.91
CA HIS A 192 10.97 -3.65 -14.53
C HIS A 192 11.98 -4.54 -15.27
N ILE A 193 12.91 -3.96 -16.03
CA ILE A 193 13.99 -4.71 -16.69
C ILE A 193 14.84 -5.44 -15.65
N TYR A 194 15.20 -4.75 -14.57
CA TYR A 194 15.96 -5.34 -13.46
C TYR A 194 15.22 -6.54 -12.87
N TRP A 195 13.95 -6.40 -12.51
CA TRP A 195 13.19 -7.47 -11.86
C TRP A 195 12.94 -8.67 -12.79
N LEU A 196 12.56 -8.43 -14.04
CA LEU A 196 12.32 -9.48 -15.04
C LEU A 196 13.60 -10.24 -15.38
N GLY A 197 14.74 -9.54 -15.46
CA GLY A 197 16.04 -10.15 -15.70
C GLY A 197 16.59 -10.88 -14.48
N ALA A 198 16.41 -10.35 -13.27
CA ALA A 198 16.83 -11.01 -12.04
C ALA A 198 16.15 -12.38 -11.84
N HIS A 199 14.89 -12.51 -12.28
CA HIS A 199 14.13 -13.76 -12.23
C HIS A 199 14.28 -14.64 -13.47
N GLN A 200 15.10 -14.24 -14.45
CA GLN A 200 15.30 -14.98 -15.71
C GLN A 200 13.98 -15.24 -16.46
N ILE A 201 12.98 -14.36 -16.28
CA ILE A 201 11.71 -14.44 -17.02
C ILE A 201 11.96 -14.03 -18.48
N LEU A 202 12.83 -13.04 -18.67
CA LEU A 202 13.30 -12.61 -19.98
C LEU A 202 14.83 -12.81 -20.07
N PRO A 203 15.35 -13.25 -21.22
CA PRO A 203 16.77 -13.54 -21.42
C PRO A 203 17.59 -12.25 -21.61
N PHE A 204 17.63 -11.40 -20.60
CA PHE A 204 18.46 -10.20 -20.59
C PHE A 204 19.91 -10.52 -20.22
N SER A 205 20.86 -9.76 -20.75
CA SER A 205 22.26 -9.88 -20.34
C SER A 205 22.45 -9.42 -18.90
N GLU A 206 23.33 -10.06 -18.14
CA GLU A 206 23.63 -9.69 -16.74
C GLU A 206 24.05 -8.23 -16.62
N ASN A 207 24.82 -7.73 -17.59
CA ASN A 207 25.23 -6.33 -17.65
C ASN A 207 24.03 -5.39 -17.78
N LEU A 208 23.03 -5.71 -18.61
CA LEU A 208 21.83 -4.89 -18.76
C LEU A 208 21.01 -4.87 -17.46
N VAL A 209 20.88 -6.01 -16.79
CA VAL A 209 20.16 -6.12 -15.50
C VAL A 209 20.83 -5.25 -14.43
N ASP A 210 22.15 -5.38 -14.29
CA ASP A 210 22.94 -4.61 -13.33
C ASP A 210 22.89 -3.10 -13.60
N ILE A 211 23.11 -2.70 -14.86
CA ILE A 211 23.01 -1.30 -15.29
C ILE A 211 21.60 -0.75 -15.01
N SER A 212 20.55 -1.50 -15.35
CA SER A 212 19.17 -1.05 -15.16
C SER A 212 18.85 -0.85 -13.67
N GLY A 213 19.32 -1.74 -12.79
CA GLY A 213 19.16 -1.60 -11.35
C GLY A 213 19.85 -0.36 -10.78
N TYR A 214 21.07 -0.04 -11.23
CA TYR A 214 21.75 1.17 -10.76
C TYR A 214 21.13 2.45 -11.31
N TRP A 215 20.76 2.47 -12.59
CA TRP A 215 20.17 3.67 -13.20
C TRP A 215 18.77 3.97 -12.67
N SER A 216 17.95 2.95 -12.38
CA SER A 216 16.67 3.16 -11.69
C SER A 216 16.91 3.84 -10.33
N CYS A 217 17.81 3.30 -9.50
CA CYS A 217 18.12 3.89 -8.20
C CYS A 217 18.65 5.34 -8.30
N ARG A 218 19.41 5.66 -9.36
CA ARG A 218 19.88 7.03 -9.62
C ARG A 218 18.76 7.98 -9.99
N PHE A 219 17.81 7.57 -10.84
CA PHE A 219 16.63 8.39 -11.13
C PHE A 219 15.81 8.65 -9.87
N TRP A 220 15.68 7.64 -9.00
CA TRP A 220 15.04 7.83 -7.71
C TRP A 220 15.83 8.78 -6.79
N ALA A 221 17.17 8.71 -6.77
CA ALA A 221 17.99 9.67 -6.03
C ALA A 221 17.81 11.11 -6.53
N VAL A 222 17.73 11.31 -7.85
CA VAL A 222 17.42 12.63 -8.44
C VAL A 222 16.03 13.10 -8.02
N TRP A 223 15.03 12.21 -8.03
CA TRP A 223 13.69 12.51 -7.55
C TRP A 223 13.70 13.00 -6.09
N VAL A 224 14.40 12.29 -5.20
CA VAL A 224 14.51 12.67 -3.77
C VAL A 224 15.24 14.00 -3.61
N ALA A 225 16.28 14.26 -4.40
CA ALA A 225 16.98 15.54 -4.39
C ALA A 225 16.06 16.70 -4.80
N MET A 226 15.24 16.50 -5.84
CA MET A 226 14.25 17.49 -6.28
C MET A 226 13.15 17.70 -5.23
N GLN A 227 12.76 16.64 -4.52
CA GLN A 227 11.77 16.73 -3.45
C GLN A 227 12.22 17.66 -2.31
N PHE A 228 13.51 17.76 -2.00
CA PHE A 228 14.00 18.76 -1.04
C PHE A 228 13.83 20.19 -1.54
N VAL A 229 14.04 20.44 -2.83
CA VAL A 229 13.79 21.76 -3.44
C VAL A 229 12.31 22.11 -3.38
N ARG A 230 11.44 21.14 -3.73
CA ARG A 230 9.98 21.27 -3.62
C ARG A 230 9.54 21.57 -2.19
N LEU A 231 10.07 20.86 -1.20
CA LEU A 231 9.80 21.10 0.23
C LEU A 231 10.28 22.49 0.68
N GLY A 232 11.37 23.01 0.12
CA GLY A 232 11.84 24.37 0.39
C GLY A 232 10.86 25.43 -0.11
N GLU A 233 10.38 25.29 -1.34
CA GLU A 233 9.38 26.17 -1.96
C GLU A 233 8.04 26.10 -1.19
N GLU A 234 7.58 24.90 -0.84
CA GLU A 234 6.38 24.71 0.00
C GLU A 234 6.51 25.38 1.36
N TYR A 235 7.68 25.28 2.00
CA TYR A 235 7.94 25.95 3.27
C TYR A 235 7.82 27.48 3.14
N CYS A 236 8.36 28.06 2.07
CA CYS A 236 8.21 29.49 1.78
C CYS A 236 6.73 29.88 1.64
N LEU A 237 5.92 29.07 0.96
CA LEU A 237 4.47 29.30 0.82
C LEU A 237 3.74 29.21 2.16
N ILE A 238 4.05 28.22 2.99
CA ILE A 238 3.47 28.06 4.34
C ILE A 238 3.78 29.28 5.21
N GLN A 239 5.04 29.75 5.20
CA GLN A 239 5.43 30.95 5.94
C GLN A 239 4.75 32.22 5.39
N GLY A 240 4.59 32.31 4.06
CA GLY A 240 3.86 33.39 3.40
C GLY A 240 2.41 33.47 3.87
N LYS A 241 1.66 32.36 3.81
CA LYS A 241 0.28 32.28 4.30
C LYS A 241 0.18 32.64 5.77
N ARG A 242 1.09 32.11 6.59
CA ARG A 242 1.11 32.41 8.03
C ARG A 242 1.28 33.91 8.29
N ARG A 243 2.18 34.56 7.55
CA ARG A 243 2.38 36.01 7.65
C ARG A 243 1.14 36.78 7.20
N GLU A 244 0.54 36.39 6.07
CA GLU A 244 -0.66 37.02 5.53
C GLU A 244 -1.80 37.03 6.55
N ILE A 245 -2.05 35.90 7.23
CA ILE A 245 -3.08 35.78 8.27
C ILE A 245 -2.83 36.76 9.42
N TYR A 246 -1.57 36.93 9.87
CA TYR A 246 -1.24 37.86 10.95
C TYR A 246 -1.30 39.34 10.54
N THR A 247 -1.07 39.66 9.26
CA THR A 247 -1.06 41.04 8.75
C THR A 247 -2.41 41.53 8.26
N ARG A 248 -3.41 40.65 8.16
CA ARG A 248 -4.72 41.00 7.60
C ARG A 248 -5.56 41.69 8.68
N ASP A 249 -5.78 42.99 8.49
CA ASP A 249 -6.64 43.77 9.37
C ASP A 249 -8.12 43.34 9.25
N LYS A 250 -8.80 43.23 10.40
CA LYS A 250 -10.25 42.91 10.54
C LYS A 250 -10.68 41.47 10.20
N ILE A 251 -9.99 40.46 10.73
CA ILE A 251 -10.53 39.09 10.75
C ILE A 251 -11.28 38.82 12.06
N ASP A 252 -12.42 38.15 11.99
CA ASP A 252 -13.05 37.52 13.15
C ASP A 252 -12.09 36.52 13.82
N ALA A 253 -11.99 36.54 15.15
CA ALA A 253 -11.07 35.69 15.90
C ALA A 253 -11.27 34.20 15.60
N THR A 254 -12.52 33.80 15.36
CA THR A 254 -12.88 32.41 15.00
C THR A 254 -12.34 32.02 13.63
N GLN A 255 -12.47 32.90 12.63
CA GLN A 255 -11.96 32.64 11.28
C GLN A 255 -10.43 32.60 11.24
N MET A 256 -9.78 33.49 11.99
CA MET A 256 -8.33 33.49 12.14
C MET A 256 -7.83 32.18 12.76
N GLN A 257 -8.52 31.67 13.78
CA GLN A 257 -8.16 30.41 14.42
C GLN A 257 -8.27 29.24 13.43
N VAL A 258 -9.34 29.16 12.64
CA VAL A 258 -9.52 28.11 11.62
C VAL A 258 -8.42 28.17 10.56
N GLU A 259 -8.06 29.35 10.07
CA GLU A 259 -6.97 29.52 9.09
C GLU A 259 -5.60 29.12 9.70
N LEU A 260 -5.34 29.48 10.96
CA LEU A 260 -4.11 29.09 11.66
C LEU A 260 -4.04 27.57 11.90
N ASP A 261 -5.16 26.94 12.26
CA ASP A 261 -5.25 25.49 12.44
C ASP A 261 -4.97 24.76 11.12
N ALA A 262 -5.50 25.27 10.00
CA ALA A 262 -5.20 24.75 8.66
C ALA A 262 -3.71 24.87 8.30
N VAL A 263 -3.07 26.02 8.57
CA VAL A 263 -1.62 26.22 8.37
C VAL A 263 -0.80 25.30 9.28
N SER A 264 -1.26 25.05 10.51
CA SER A 264 -0.59 24.13 11.44
C SER A 264 -0.65 22.68 10.94
N ALA A 265 -1.78 22.28 10.35
CA ALA A 265 -1.95 20.97 9.72
C ALA A 265 -1.04 20.82 8.48
N GLU A 266 -0.99 21.84 7.61
CA GLU A 266 -0.09 21.88 6.44
C GLU A 266 1.38 21.77 6.88
N THR A 267 1.76 22.48 7.94
CA THR A 267 3.10 22.40 8.53
C THR A 267 3.42 21.00 9.05
N LYS A 268 2.44 20.30 9.62
CA LYS A 268 2.61 18.92 10.10
C LYS A 268 2.79 17.92 8.95
N SER A 269 2.02 18.08 7.87
CA SER A 269 2.22 17.28 6.65
C SER A 269 3.62 17.51 6.08
N TRP A 270 4.02 18.79 5.94
CA TRP A 270 5.36 19.17 5.48
C TRP A 270 6.49 18.56 6.32
N LYS A 271 6.39 18.59 7.67
CA LYS A 271 7.39 17.96 8.56
C LYS A 271 7.48 16.44 8.35
N THR A 272 6.33 15.80 8.11
CA THR A 272 6.26 14.37 7.86
C THR A 272 6.94 14.03 6.53
N GLN A 273 6.68 14.81 5.47
CA GLN A 273 7.33 14.65 4.18
C GLN A 273 8.85 14.91 4.24
N LEU A 274 9.28 15.92 4.99
CA LEU A 274 10.70 16.16 5.24
C LEU A 274 11.37 14.97 5.93
N LEU A 275 10.74 14.40 6.96
CA LEU A 275 11.25 13.22 7.67
C LEU A 275 11.38 12.00 6.74
N ILE A 276 10.35 11.72 5.94
CA ILE A 276 10.34 10.61 4.99
C ILE A 276 11.50 10.77 3.99
N ASN A 277 11.64 11.95 3.39
CA ASN A 277 12.68 12.20 2.39
C ASN A 277 14.09 12.24 3.00
N ALA A 278 14.23 12.71 4.23
CA ALA A 278 15.50 12.61 4.97
C ALA A 278 15.91 11.14 5.22
N CYS A 279 14.93 10.24 5.42
CA CYS A 279 15.20 8.81 5.52
C CYS A 279 15.50 8.17 4.15
N TYR A 280 14.81 8.59 3.09
CA TYR A 280 15.07 8.09 1.73
C TYR A 280 16.40 8.55 1.15
N PHE A 281 16.86 9.75 1.46
CA PHE A 281 18.10 10.29 0.88
C PHE A 281 19.33 9.37 1.03
N PRO A 282 19.69 8.87 2.22
CA PRO A 282 20.82 7.94 2.35
C PRO A 282 20.55 6.58 1.67
N LEU A 283 19.28 6.16 1.62
CA LEU A 283 18.87 4.90 1.01
C LEU A 283 19.06 4.95 -0.52
N THR A 284 18.58 6.00 -1.18
CA THR A 284 18.71 6.16 -2.64
C THR A 284 20.15 6.33 -3.06
N LEU A 285 20.96 7.04 -2.26
CA LEU A 285 22.40 7.14 -2.50
C LEU A 285 23.11 5.79 -2.35
N HIS A 286 22.77 5.02 -1.31
CA HIS A 286 23.32 3.68 -1.09
C HIS A 286 23.09 2.77 -2.31
N TRP A 287 21.86 2.72 -2.83
CA TRP A 287 21.53 1.87 -3.97
C TRP A 287 22.01 2.40 -5.32
N SER A 288 22.35 3.68 -5.41
CA SER A 288 22.87 4.31 -6.64
C SER A 288 24.36 4.05 -6.91
N ILE A 289 25.12 3.61 -5.89
CA ILE A 289 26.57 3.48 -5.92
C ILE A 289 26.98 2.01 -5.86
N ARG A 290 27.83 1.59 -6.80
CA ARG A 290 28.47 0.27 -6.80
C ARG A 290 29.40 0.13 -5.60
N GLY A 291 29.20 -0.93 -4.79
CA GLY A 291 30.05 -1.20 -3.64
C GLY A 291 29.82 -0.26 -2.44
N SER A 292 28.64 0.33 -2.32
CA SER A 292 28.30 1.17 -1.16
C SER A 292 28.47 0.42 0.17
N THR A 293 29.11 1.08 1.15
CA THR A 293 29.40 0.54 2.49
C THR A 293 28.34 0.92 3.53
N PHE A 294 27.19 1.44 3.10
CA PHE A 294 26.12 1.86 4.00
C PHE A 294 25.60 0.65 4.82
N PRO A 295 25.52 0.75 6.16
CA PRO A 295 25.16 -0.41 6.98
C PRO A 295 23.73 -0.91 6.74
N ASP A 296 23.57 -2.24 6.66
CA ASP A 296 22.26 -2.90 6.50
C ASP A 296 21.26 -2.53 7.62
N VAL A 297 21.77 -2.32 8.84
CA VAL A 297 20.95 -1.86 9.97
C VAL A 297 20.48 -0.42 9.78
N ALA A 298 21.30 0.45 9.17
CA ALA A 298 20.92 1.81 8.86
C ALA A 298 19.86 1.85 7.76
N VAL A 299 19.96 0.95 6.76
CA VAL A 299 18.88 0.72 5.78
C VAL A 299 17.57 0.35 6.48
N GLY A 300 17.63 -0.58 7.43
CA GLY A 300 16.49 -0.99 8.25
C GLY A 300 15.88 0.15 9.06
N VAL A 301 16.70 0.97 9.72
CA VAL A 301 16.24 2.11 10.53
C VAL A 301 15.58 3.18 9.67
N CYS A 302 16.26 3.68 8.64
CA CYS A 302 15.72 4.70 7.74
C CYS A 302 14.42 4.23 7.07
N GLY A 303 14.42 3.00 6.54
CA GLY A 303 13.25 2.43 5.90
C GLY A 303 12.08 2.20 6.87
N THR A 304 12.34 1.80 8.12
CA THR A 304 11.29 1.63 9.15
C THR A 304 10.65 2.97 9.50
N VAL A 305 11.44 4.02 9.72
CA VAL A 305 10.92 5.36 10.05
C VAL A 305 10.06 5.90 8.91
N ALA A 306 10.53 5.78 7.66
CA ALA A 306 9.77 6.17 6.49
C ALA A 306 8.47 5.35 6.35
N ALA A 307 8.54 4.03 6.57
CA ALA A 307 7.38 3.14 6.47
C ALA A 307 6.31 3.49 7.52
N VAL A 308 6.70 3.72 8.77
CA VAL A 308 5.77 4.11 9.85
C VAL A 308 5.10 5.44 9.52
N ALA A 309 5.87 6.46 9.11
CA ALA A 309 5.32 7.77 8.76
C ALA A 309 4.26 7.67 7.64
N GLN A 310 4.55 6.92 6.58
CA GLN A 310 3.61 6.71 5.48
C GLN A 310 2.41 5.84 5.89
N ALA A 311 2.63 4.75 6.63
CA ALA A 311 1.56 3.89 7.12
C ALA A 311 0.59 4.67 8.01
N CYS A 312 1.09 5.57 8.86
CA CYS A 312 0.23 6.44 9.68
C CYS A 312 -0.60 7.43 8.84
N ASN A 313 -0.12 7.86 7.68
CA ASN A 313 -0.91 8.72 6.78
C ASN A 313 -2.01 7.92 6.10
N VAL A 314 -1.67 6.76 5.52
CA VAL A 314 -2.65 5.87 4.88
C VAL A 314 -3.68 5.37 5.89
N TRP A 315 -3.26 5.02 7.11
CA TRP A 315 -4.17 4.60 8.18
C TRP A 315 -5.24 5.66 8.49
N LYS A 316 -4.88 6.94 8.51
CA LYS A 316 -5.86 8.02 8.72
C LYS A 316 -6.78 8.19 7.51
N ALA A 317 -6.26 7.98 6.30
CA ALA A 317 -7.05 8.09 5.07
C ALA A 317 -8.07 6.97 4.92
N THR A 318 -7.82 5.78 5.50
CA THR A 318 -8.72 4.63 5.44
C THR A 318 -9.68 4.51 6.64
N ALA A 319 -9.65 5.48 7.56
CA ALA A 319 -10.46 5.50 8.79
C ALA A 319 -11.93 5.79 8.52
#